data_AF-A0A4R0WU63-F1
#
_entry.id   AF-A0A4R0WU63-F1
#
_cell.length_a   1.000
_cell.length_b   1.000
_cell.length_c   1.000
_cell.angle_alpha   90.00
_cell.angle_beta   90.00
_cell.angle_gamma   90.00
#
_symmetry.space_group_name_H-M   'P 1'
#
loop_
_entity.id
_entity.type
_entity.pdbx_description
1 polymer ?
#
loop_
_entity_poly.entity_id
_entity_poly.type
_entity_poly.pdbx_seq_one_letter_code
_entity_poly.pdbx_strand_id
1 'polypeptide(L)'
;MAGCATGEEAYSLAMLLSEALPDHSTSAQVQVFATDIDDRAIEVARSGRYPESILTDVPPTRLRQFFTHTRGAYIVNKSLREKVLFAAHNILRDPPFSQLDLVSCRNLLIYLDRSVQRQVLQTF
;
A
#
# COMPACT_ATOMS: atom_id res chain seq x y z
N MET A 1 -1.71 4.21 -4.91
CA MET A 1 -0.54 4.66 -4.15
C MET A 1 0.68 4.57 -5.05
N ALA A 2 1.41 5.68 -5.21
CA ALA A 2 2.63 5.74 -6.00
C ALA A 2 3.86 5.84 -5.07
N GLY A 3 4.87 5.01 -5.31
CA GLY A 3 6.06 4.89 -4.45
C GLY A 3 5.76 4.11 -3.15
N CYS A 4 5.20 2.91 -3.25
CA CYS A 4 4.77 2.14 -2.08
C CYS A 4 5.89 1.41 -1.33
N ALA A 5 7.12 1.42 -1.84
CA ALA A 5 8.28 0.76 -1.26
C ALA A 5 7.95 -0.69 -0.84
N THR A 6 8.25 -1.06 0.41
CA THR A 6 8.05 -2.39 0.99
C THR A 6 6.61 -2.66 1.47
N GLY A 7 5.66 -1.78 1.14
CA GLY A 7 4.22 -2.03 1.24
C GLY A 7 3.54 -1.60 2.54
N GLU A 8 4.28 -1.04 3.51
CA GLU A 8 3.76 -0.67 4.82
C GLU A 8 2.61 0.33 4.73
N GLU A 9 2.73 1.37 3.91
CA GLU A 9 1.68 2.38 3.75
C GLU A 9 0.46 1.80 3.00
N ALA A 10 0.68 0.94 2.00
CA ALA A 10 -0.41 0.28 1.28
C ALA A 10 -1.26 -0.60 2.22
N TYR A 11 -0.61 -1.39 3.08
CA TYR A 11 -1.32 -2.18 4.09
C TYR A 11 -1.94 -1.32 5.19
N SER A 12 -1.29 -0.22 5.58
CA SER A 12 -1.87 0.73 6.54
C SER A 12 -3.17 1.32 6.03
N LEU A 13 -3.21 1.73 4.76
CA LEU A 13 -4.42 2.21 4.12
C LEU A 13 -5.48 1.12 4.01
N ALA A 14 -5.10 -0.10 3.61
CA ALA A 14 -6.03 -1.22 3.53
C ALA A 14 -6.64 -1.59 4.90
N MET A 15 -5.86 -1.52 5.99
CA MET A 15 -6.36 -1.71 7.36
C MET A 15 -7.38 -0.64 7.72
N LEU A 16 -7.03 0.63 7.52
CA LEU A 16 -7.91 1.77 7.82
C LEU A 16 -9.24 1.69 7.06
N LEU A 17 -9.19 1.37 5.76
CA LEU A 17 -10.38 1.21 4.94
C LEU A 17 -11.21 0.00 5.37
N SER A 18 -10.57 -1.09 5.79
CA SER A 18 -11.28 -2.26 6.33
C SER A 18 -11.93 -2.00 7.68
N GLU A 19 -11.36 -1.12 8.51
CA GLU A 19 -11.94 -0.68 9.79
C GLU A 19 -13.10 0.30 9.59
N ALA A 20 -13.00 1.18 8.58
CA ALA A 20 -14.01 2.21 8.31
C ALA A 20 -15.26 1.66 7.61
N LEU A 21 -15.16 0.51 6.93
CA LEU A 21 -16.27 -0.11 6.21
C LEU A 21 -16.84 -1.28 7.04
N PRO A 22 -18.07 -1.19 7.55
CA PRO A 22 -18.67 -2.26 8.34
C PRO A 22 -18.94 -3.52 7.50
N ASP A 23 -18.93 -4.70 8.14
CA ASP A 23 -19.09 -6.04 7.53
C ASP A 23 -20.35 -6.23 6.65
N HIS A 24 -21.28 -5.28 6.66
CA HIS A 24 -22.57 -5.34 5.96
C HIS A 24 -22.63 -4.39 4.75
N SER A 25 -21.52 -3.70 4.41
CA SER A 25 -21.41 -2.93 3.17
C SER A 25 -21.02 -3.87 2.02
N THR A 26 -21.96 -4.67 1.54
CA THR A 26 -21.78 -5.76 0.58
C THR A 26 -21.41 -5.34 -0.85
N SER A 27 -20.96 -4.11 -1.10
CA SER A 27 -20.68 -3.62 -2.47
C SER A 27 -19.41 -2.80 -2.66
N ALA A 28 -18.77 -2.28 -1.62
CA ALA A 28 -17.52 -1.53 -1.79
C ALA A 28 -16.32 -2.51 -1.77
N GLN A 29 -15.99 -3.06 -2.94
CA GLN A 29 -14.72 -3.75 -3.14
C GLN A 29 -13.59 -2.72 -3.05
N VAL A 30 -13.11 -2.44 -1.85
CA VAL A 30 -11.90 -1.63 -1.67
C VAL A 30 -10.73 -2.38 -2.27
N GLN A 31 -10.16 -1.78 -3.32
CA GLN A 31 -8.94 -2.23 -3.96
C GLN A 31 -7.88 -1.13 -3.84
N VAL A 32 -6.77 -1.44 -3.20
CA VAL A 32 -5.59 -0.57 -3.12
C VAL A 32 -4.64 -0.98 -4.23
N PHE A 33 -4.44 -0.10 -5.22
CA PHE A 33 -3.36 -0.24 -6.19
C PHE A 33 -2.11 0.41 -5.62
N ALA A 34 -1.04 -0.34 -5.41
CA ALA A 34 0.20 0.11 -4.82
C ALA A 34 1.35 -0.16 -5.77
N THR A 35 2.07 0.89 -6.15
CA THR A 35 3.13 0.77 -7.15
C THR A 35 4.43 1.39 -6.74
N ASP A 36 5.52 0.86 -7.26
CA ASP A 36 6.87 1.36 -7.08
C ASP A 36 7.71 1.07 -8.34
N ILE A 37 8.83 1.78 -8.50
CA ILE A 37 9.79 1.52 -9.57
C ILE A 37 10.78 0.40 -9.20
N ASP A 38 10.95 0.11 -7.91
CA ASP A 38 11.85 -0.93 -7.43
C ASP A 38 11.13 -2.30 -7.32
N ASP A 39 11.43 -3.19 -8.27
CA ASP A 39 10.92 -4.57 -8.29
C ASP A 39 11.24 -5.35 -7.01
N ARG A 40 12.38 -5.08 -6.37
CA ARG A 40 12.77 -5.77 -5.12
C ARG A 40 11.89 -5.35 -3.97
N ALA A 41 11.56 -4.06 -3.90
CA ALA A 41 10.64 -3.54 -2.89
C ALA A 41 9.23 -4.12 -3.10
N ILE A 42 8.78 -4.22 -4.35
CA ILE A 42 7.51 -4.86 -4.71
C ILE A 42 7.47 -6.34 -4.29
N GLU A 43 8.57 -7.09 -4.45
CA GLU A 43 8.64 -8.49 -4.00
C GLU A 43 8.47 -8.61 -2.47
N VAL A 44 9.15 -7.74 -1.72
CA VAL A 44 9.00 -7.67 -0.25
C VAL A 44 7.57 -7.30 0.12
N ALA A 45 6.99 -6.30 -0.53
CA ALA A 45 5.62 -5.86 -0.29
C ALA A 45 4.60 -6.98 -0.51
N ARG A 46 4.74 -7.74 -1.61
CA ARG A 46 3.89 -8.91 -1.93
C ARG A 46 3.99 -10.02 -0.89
N SER A 47 5.17 -10.20 -0.28
CA SER A 47 5.34 -11.20 0.78
C SER A 47 4.50 -10.86 2.01
N GLY A 48 4.27 -9.56 2.27
CA GLY A 48 3.55 -9.06 3.44
C GLY A 48 4.17 -9.55 4.76
N ARG A 49 5.47 -9.87 4.78
CA ARG A 49 6.18 -10.39 5.94
C ARG A 49 7.03 -9.26 6.55
N TYR A 50 6.74 -8.92 7.80
CA TYR A 50 7.44 -7.89 8.54
C TYR A 50 8.14 -8.46 9.78
N PRO A 51 9.33 -7.95 10.13
CA PRO A 51 10.04 -8.37 11.34
C PRO A 51 9.27 -8.00 12.61
N GLU A 52 9.65 -8.58 13.76
CA GLU A 52 9.03 -8.29 15.06
C GLU A 52 9.10 -6.80 15.45
N SER A 53 10.02 -6.02 14.87
CA SER A 53 10.09 -4.58 15.13
C SER A 53 8.81 -3.83 14.80
N ILE A 54 7.92 -4.36 13.94
CA ILE A 54 6.61 -3.77 13.65
C ILE A 54 5.72 -3.59 14.89
N LEU A 55 6.03 -4.28 16.00
CA LEU A 55 5.39 -4.11 17.30
C LEU A 55 5.44 -2.66 17.83
N THR A 56 6.45 -1.87 17.42
CA THR A 56 6.56 -0.46 17.83
C THR A 56 5.63 0.46 17.03
N ASP A 57 5.28 0.05 15.82
CA ASP A 57 4.62 0.90 14.84
C ASP A 57 3.12 0.57 14.70
N VAL A 58 2.75 -0.69 14.95
CA VAL A 58 1.37 -1.18 14.80
C VAL A 58 0.77 -1.55 16.15
N PRO A 59 -0.37 -0.94 16.53
CA PRO A 59 -1.04 -1.25 17.80
C PRO A 59 -1.39 -2.74 17.93
N PRO A 60 -1.35 -3.31 19.16
CA PRO A 60 -1.65 -4.73 19.39
C PRO A 60 -3.02 -5.18 18.89
N THR A 61 -4.01 -4.28 18.85
CA THR A 61 -5.35 -4.56 18.30
C THR A 61 -5.30 -4.89 16.81
N ARG A 62 -4.60 -4.06 16.02
CA ARG A 62 -4.42 -4.27 14.57
C ARG A 62 -3.54 -5.47 14.28
N LEU A 63 -2.50 -5.71 15.06
CA LEU A 63 -1.68 -6.91 14.92
C LEU A 63 -2.50 -8.20 15.06
N ARG A 64 -3.36 -8.27 16.09
CA ARG A 64 -4.25 -9.43 16.29
C ARG A 64 -5.27 -9.60 15.17
N GLN A 65 -5.74 -8.50 14.59
CA GLN A 65 -6.79 -8.52 13.57
C GLN A 65 -6.24 -8.82 12.16
N PHE A 66 -5.11 -8.22 11.79
CA PHE A 66 -4.64 -8.19 10.41
C PHE A 66 -3.37 -8.99 10.14
N PHE A 67 -2.75 -9.57 11.17
CA PHE A 67 -1.50 -10.32 11.02
C PHE A 67 -1.59 -11.70 11.69
N THR A 68 -0.77 -12.62 11.18
CA THR A 68 -0.46 -13.90 11.79
C THR A 68 1.02 -13.90 12.19
N HIS A 69 1.31 -14.18 13.46
CA HIS A 69 2.68 -14.30 13.92
C HIS A 69 3.24 -15.69 13.56
N THR A 70 4.36 -15.77 12.83
CA THR A 70 4.96 -17.03 12.38
C THR A 70 6.46 -16.91 12.20
N ARG A 71 7.21 -17.76 12.94
CA ARG A 71 8.69 -17.86 12.88
C ARG A 71 9.37 -16.49 13.04
N GLY A 72 9.07 -15.80 14.14
CA GLY A 72 9.69 -14.52 14.52
C GLY A 72 9.38 -13.36 13.56
N ALA A 73 8.16 -13.33 13.01
CA ALA A 73 7.73 -12.29 12.08
C ALA A 73 6.20 -12.23 12.02
N TYR A 74 5.68 -11.09 11.61
CA TYR A 74 4.28 -10.86 11.36
C TYR A 74 3.99 -10.95 9.87
N ILE A 75 3.06 -11.82 9.50
CA ILE A 75 2.64 -12.00 8.11
C ILE A 75 1.23 -11.42 7.98
N VAL A 76 1.02 -10.51 7.03
CA VAL A 76 -0.30 -9.95 6.75
C VAL A 76 -1.27 -11.06 6.35
N ASN A 77 -2.46 -11.05 6.97
CA ASN A 77 -3.50 -12.03 6.73
C ASN A 77 -3.96 -11.99 5.25
N LYS A 78 -4.28 -13.17 4.70
CA LYS A 78 -4.65 -13.32 3.28
C LYS A 78 -5.81 -12.40 2.88
N SER A 79 -6.82 -12.26 3.73
CA SER A 79 -7.99 -11.40 3.50
C SER A 79 -7.64 -9.92 3.29
N LEU A 80 -6.60 -9.41 3.97
CA LEU A 80 -6.12 -8.05 3.77
C LEU A 80 -5.21 -7.96 2.53
N ARG A 81 -4.37 -8.97 2.29
CA ARG A 81 -3.49 -9.02 1.10
C ARG A 81 -4.26 -9.00 -0.21
N GLU A 82 -5.41 -9.67 -0.27
CA GLU A 82 -6.25 -9.69 -1.48
C GLU A 82 -6.84 -8.31 -1.83
N LYS A 83 -6.88 -7.38 -0.87
CA LYS A 83 -7.32 -5.99 -1.10
C LYS A 83 -6.21 -5.10 -1.68
N VAL A 84 -4.99 -5.60 -1.81
CA VAL A 84 -3.83 -4.80 -2.27
C VAL A 84 -3.21 -5.43 -3.51
N LEU A 85 -3.19 -4.70 -4.62
CA LEU A 85 -2.50 -5.09 -5.84
C LEU A 85 -1.17 -4.35 -5.93
N PHE A 86 -0.07 -5.10 -5.91
CA PHE A 86 1.27 -4.55 -6.11
C PHE A 86 1.73 -4.71 -7.56
N ALA A 87 2.21 -3.62 -8.16
CA ALA A 87 2.76 -3.62 -9.51
C ALA A 87 3.99 -2.70 -9.61
N ALA A 88 4.95 -3.10 -10.45
CA ALA A 88 6.01 -2.19 -10.86
C ALA A 88 5.40 -1.12 -11.79
N HIS A 89 5.67 0.16 -11.52
CA HIS A 89 5.14 1.27 -12.31
C HIS A 89 6.04 2.49 -12.18
N ASN A 90 6.43 3.05 -13.31
CA ASN A 90 7.14 4.30 -13.39
C ASN A 90 6.16 5.43 -13.72
N ILE A 91 5.84 6.24 -12.71
CA ILE A 91 4.92 7.39 -12.83
C ILE A 91 5.31 8.41 -13.91
N LEU A 92 6.58 8.44 -14.33
CA LEU A 92 7.08 9.38 -15.35
C LEU A 92 6.99 8.84 -16.78
N ARG A 93 6.78 7.52 -16.95
CA ARG A 93 6.83 6.84 -18.25
C ARG A 93 5.57 6.07 -18.57
N ASP A 94 5.01 5.41 -17.56
CA ASP A 94 3.89 4.51 -17.71
C ASP A 94 2.56 5.28 -17.60
N PRO A 95 1.51 4.84 -18.32
CA PRO A 95 0.22 5.50 -18.26
C PRO A 95 -0.37 5.45 -16.84
N PRO A 96 -1.13 6.48 -16.42
CA PRO A 96 -1.81 6.47 -15.14
C PRO A 96 -2.92 5.42 -15.09
N PHE A 97 -3.28 5.02 -13.87
CA PHE A 97 -4.48 4.24 -13.63
C PHE A 97 -5.71 5.14 -13.73
N SER A 98 -6.74 4.67 -14.43
CA SER A 98 -8.03 5.38 -14.55
C SER A 98 -8.97 5.00 -13.40
N GLN A 99 -9.96 5.86 -13.13
CA GLN A 99 -11.05 5.61 -12.18
C GLN A 99 -10.58 5.37 -10.74
N LEU A 100 -9.66 6.20 -10.25
CA LEU A 100 -9.22 6.19 -8.85
C LEU A 100 -10.06 7.14 -8.01
N ASP A 101 -10.57 6.67 -6.87
CA ASP A 101 -11.27 7.52 -5.89
C ASP A 101 -10.31 8.31 -4.99
N LEU A 102 -9.10 7.78 -4.77
CA LEU A 102 -8.07 8.36 -3.91
C LEU A 102 -6.66 8.03 -4.41
N VAL A 103 -5.80 9.05 -4.44
CA VAL A 103 -4.36 8.90 -4.70
C VAL A 103 -3.56 9.32 -3.46
N SER A 104 -2.78 8.39 -2.90
CA SER A 104 -1.69 8.72 -1.96
C SER A 104 -0.35 8.73 -2.71
N CYS A 105 0.36 9.86 -2.62
CA CYS A 105 1.70 10.07 -3.16
C CYS A 105 2.52 10.83 -2.11
N ARG A 106 2.98 10.11 -1.09
CA ARG A 106 3.74 10.67 0.03
C ARG A 106 5.23 10.44 -0.19
N ASN A 107 6.04 11.44 0.17
CA ASN A 107 7.49 11.39 0.18
C ASN A 107 8.18 11.08 -1.17
N LEU A 108 7.44 10.86 -2.27
CA LEU A 108 8.01 10.67 -3.61
C LEU A 108 8.37 12.00 -4.27
N LEU A 109 7.49 13.00 -4.18
CA LEU A 109 7.64 14.26 -4.92
C LEU A 109 8.90 15.05 -4.52
N ILE A 110 9.41 14.87 -3.30
CA ILE A 110 10.62 15.56 -2.82
C ILE A 110 11.90 15.14 -3.57
N TYR A 111 11.87 14.00 -4.28
CA TYR A 111 12.98 13.51 -5.10
C TYR A 111 12.92 13.98 -6.55
N LEU A 112 11.88 14.75 -6.93
CA LEU A 112 11.64 15.20 -8.30
C LEU A 112 11.88 16.71 -8.43
N ASP A 113 12.41 17.12 -9.58
CA ASP A 113 12.49 18.54 -9.95
C ASP A 113 11.10 19.16 -10.12
N ARG A 114 10.99 20.48 -9.94
CA ARG A 114 9.70 21.20 -9.99
C ARG A 114 8.91 21.00 -11.29
N SER A 115 9.59 20.91 -12.43
CA SER A 115 8.95 20.65 -13.72
C SER A 115 8.28 19.28 -13.73
N VAL A 116 8.98 18.27 -13.23
CA VAL A 116 8.52 16.88 -13.14
C VAL A 116 7.38 16.75 -12.11
N GLN A 117 7.47 17.41 -10.96
CA GLN A 117 6.38 17.44 -9.98
C GLN A 117 5.08 17.96 -10.60
N ARG A 118 5.13 19.04 -11.38
CA ARG A 118 3.95 19.59 -12.07
C ARG A 118 3.35 18.60 -13.06
N GLN A 119 4.19 17.92 -13.85
CA GLN A 119 3.72 16.91 -14.79
C GLN A 119 3.02 15.75 -14.07
N VAL A 120 3.61 15.25 -12.99
CA VAL A 120 3.00 14.19 -12.17
C VAL A 120 1.65 14.63 -11.59
N LEU A 121 1.55 15.84 -11.05
CA LEU A 121 0.29 16.35 -10.49
C LEU A 121 -0.80 16.57 -11.54
N GLN A 122 -0.45 16.80 -12.81
CA GLN A 122 -1.41 16.90 -13.91
C GLN A 122 -1.87 15.54 -14.45
N THR A 123 -1.16 14.46 -14.07
CA THR A 123 -1.42 13.09 -14.54
C THR A 123 -2.46 12.38 -13.66
N PHE A 124 -2.66 12.85 -12.43
CA PHE A 124 -3.71 12.43 -11.51
C PHE A 124 -4.96 13.31 -11.64
#